data_AF-A0A1S4CQL8-F1
#
_entry.id   AF-A0A1S4CQL8-F1
#
_cell.length_a   1.000
_cell.length_b   1.000
_cell.length_c   1.000
_cell.angle_alpha   90.00
_cell.angle_beta   90.00
_cell.angle_gamma   90.00
#
_symmetry.space_group_name_H-M   'P 1'
#
loop_
_entity.id
_entity.type
_entity.pdbx_description
1 polymer ?
#
loop_
_entity_poly.entity_id
_entity_poly.type
_entity_poly.pdbx_seq_one_letter_code
_entity_poly.pdbx_strand_id
1 'polypeptide(L)'
;MRSMLFVVTLFDYEDACWKKVLRRKSSGLRGSNRFQEIVGEQVKLLAKASKHEFLPFFHWFWSEGIEKMCQNKGSFVQEWIKGFREMRSNTMANKEKKDTMIEILLSLQETDPEYYTDEMIRSLMMKTFDQLEYATWQTLLTAASNTSVDTMEWTMAHLLNNPEILKKARVKIENVVGQQRLIDESDVYQLHFLKLIIKGYSKDALSSPIVPAP
;
A
#
# COMPACT_ATOMS: atom_id res chain seq x y z
N MET A 1 -17.41 5.40 -6.21
CA MET A 1 -16.49 4.25 -6.26
C MET A 1 -15.84 4.13 -7.64
N ARG A 2 -15.09 5.16 -8.08
CA ARG A 2 -14.44 5.21 -9.40
C ARG A 2 -12.91 5.43 -9.31
N SER A 3 -12.38 5.58 -8.09
CA SER A 3 -10.94 5.85 -7.86
C SER A 3 -10.12 4.59 -7.60
N MET A 4 -10.71 3.46 -7.17
CA MET A 4 -9.94 2.25 -6.87
C MET A 4 -9.29 1.63 -8.11
N LEU A 5 -9.96 1.64 -9.27
CA LEU A 5 -9.36 1.17 -10.53
C LEU A 5 -8.27 2.13 -11.05
N PHE A 6 -8.37 3.43 -10.75
CA PHE A 6 -7.30 4.38 -11.05
C PHE A 6 -6.06 4.13 -10.16
N VAL A 7 -6.28 3.79 -8.88
CA VAL A 7 -5.19 3.39 -7.97
C VAL A 7 -4.55 2.06 -8.43
N VAL A 8 -5.35 1.06 -8.82
CA VAL A 8 -4.85 -0.26 -9.28
C VAL A 8 -4.17 -0.19 -10.66
N THR A 9 -4.61 0.67 -11.57
CA THR A 9 -3.93 0.84 -12.87
C THR A 9 -2.62 1.63 -12.75
N LEU A 10 -2.49 2.49 -11.72
CA LEU A 10 -1.21 3.10 -11.34
C LEU A 10 -0.26 2.10 -10.65
N PHE A 11 -0.76 1.02 -10.04
CA PHE A 11 0.07 -0.04 -9.46
C PHE A 11 0.95 -0.78 -10.48
N ASP A 12 0.48 -0.95 -11.73
CA ASP A 12 1.27 -1.60 -12.79
C ASP A 12 2.40 -0.70 -13.34
N TYR A 13 2.35 0.62 -13.11
CA TYR A 13 3.35 1.58 -13.63
C TYR A 13 4.45 1.95 -12.62
N GLU A 14 4.27 1.66 -11.33
CA GLU A 14 5.16 2.16 -10.26
C GLU A 14 5.82 1.08 -9.37
N ASP A 15 5.96 -0.16 -9.83
CA ASP A 15 6.60 -1.26 -9.05
C ASP A 15 7.98 -0.87 -8.43
N ALA A 16 8.73 0.02 -9.10
CA ALA A 16 10.01 0.54 -8.60
C ALA A 16 9.87 1.58 -7.48
N CYS A 17 8.87 2.46 -7.54
CA CYS A 17 8.60 3.45 -6.50
C CYS A 17 8.07 2.76 -5.24
N TRP A 18 7.17 1.79 -5.42
CA TRP A 18 6.58 0.97 -4.37
C TRP A 18 7.60 0.17 -3.57
N LYS A 19 8.52 -0.53 -4.25
CA LYS A 19 9.63 -1.24 -3.58
C LYS A 19 10.51 -0.29 -2.78
N LYS A 20 10.68 0.96 -3.24
CA LYS A 20 11.52 1.97 -2.56
C LYS A 20 10.85 2.53 -1.30
N VAL A 21 9.54 2.78 -1.34
CA VAL A 21 8.74 3.23 -0.19
C VAL A 21 8.67 2.15 0.89
N LEU A 22 8.34 0.91 0.50
CA LEU A 22 8.33 -0.23 1.41
C LEU A 22 9.72 -0.46 2.02
N ARG A 23 10.78 -0.41 1.21
CA ARG A 23 12.16 -0.58 1.69
C ARG A 23 12.62 0.54 2.63
N ARG A 24 12.23 1.80 2.41
CA ARG A 24 12.55 2.92 3.31
C ARG A 24 11.81 2.82 4.65
N LYS A 25 10.55 2.36 4.64
CA LYS A 25 9.75 2.27 5.86
C LYS A 25 10.08 1.03 6.69
N SER A 26 10.51 -0.04 6.02
CA SER A 26 10.93 -1.28 6.67
C SER A 26 12.45 -1.37 6.91
N SER A 27 13.25 -0.41 6.44
CA SER A 27 14.70 -0.40 6.70
C SER A 27 14.96 -0.18 8.18
N GLY A 28 15.64 -1.13 8.82
CA GLY A 28 15.93 -1.12 10.25
C GLY A 28 15.04 -2.05 11.08
N LEU A 29 13.93 -2.56 10.53
CA LEU A 29 13.10 -3.57 11.19
C LEU A 29 13.73 -4.96 11.03
N ARG A 30 13.99 -5.64 12.15
CA ARG A 30 14.42 -7.04 12.13
C ARG A 30 13.24 -7.89 11.62
N GLY A 31 13.43 -8.64 10.54
CA GLY A 31 12.35 -9.38 9.85
C GLY A 31 11.66 -8.61 8.73
N SER A 32 12.17 -7.44 8.35
CA SER A 32 11.65 -6.55 7.30
C SER A 32 11.30 -7.25 5.98
N ASN A 33 12.12 -8.19 5.50
CA ASN A 33 11.85 -8.91 4.24
C ASN A 33 10.59 -9.79 4.33
N ARG A 34 10.39 -10.49 5.45
CA ARG A 34 9.20 -11.34 5.68
C ARG A 34 7.95 -10.50 5.90
N PHE A 35 8.08 -9.38 6.61
CA PHE A 35 7.01 -8.39 6.72
C PHE A 35 6.59 -7.86 5.34
N GLN A 36 7.54 -7.50 4.49
CA GLN A 36 7.28 -7.06 3.12
C GLN A 36 6.63 -8.14 2.26
N GLU A 37 7.01 -9.41 2.44
CA GLU A 37 6.38 -10.54 1.76
C GLU A 37 4.89 -10.65 2.11
N ILE A 38 4.55 -10.59 3.41
CA ILE A 38 3.15 -10.66 3.88
C ILE A 38 2.32 -9.48 3.36
N VAL A 39 2.85 -8.25 3.47
CA VAL A 39 2.19 -7.06 2.93
C VAL A 39 2.04 -7.18 1.40
N GLY A 40 3.04 -7.73 0.70
CA GLY A 40 2.99 -7.98 -0.73
C GLY A 40 1.93 -9.02 -1.13
N GLU A 41 1.76 -10.09 -0.35
CA GLU A 41 0.69 -11.07 -0.56
C GLU A 41 -0.70 -10.43 -0.40
N GLN A 42 -0.88 -9.58 0.61
CA GLN A 42 -2.13 -8.83 0.81
C GLN A 42 -2.45 -7.91 -0.36
N VAL A 43 -1.47 -7.13 -0.85
CA VAL A 43 -1.63 -6.27 -2.04
C VAL A 43 -2.05 -7.09 -3.25
N LYS A 44 -1.46 -8.26 -3.47
CA LYS A 44 -1.84 -9.17 -4.58
C LYS A 44 -3.28 -9.66 -4.45
N LEU A 45 -3.71 -10.03 -3.24
CA LEU A 45 -5.07 -10.49 -2.98
C LEU A 45 -6.10 -9.37 -3.18
N LEU A 46 -5.80 -8.14 -2.74
CA LEU A 46 -6.65 -6.97 -2.96
C LEU A 46 -6.70 -6.60 -4.46
N ALA A 47 -5.58 -6.64 -5.15
CA ALA A 47 -5.54 -6.41 -6.60
C ALA A 47 -6.38 -7.47 -7.34
N LYS A 48 -6.31 -8.74 -6.93
CA LYS A 48 -7.15 -9.82 -7.48
C LYS A 48 -8.63 -9.60 -7.18
N ALA A 49 -8.97 -9.16 -5.96
CA ALA A 49 -10.34 -8.85 -5.58
C ALA A 49 -10.93 -7.69 -6.42
N SER A 50 -10.18 -6.60 -6.60
CA SER A 50 -10.61 -5.44 -7.39
C SER A 50 -10.91 -5.78 -8.86
N LYS A 51 -10.17 -6.73 -9.46
CA LYS A 51 -10.41 -7.19 -10.84
C LYS A 51 -11.69 -8.02 -10.99
N HIS A 52 -12.26 -8.52 -9.89
CA HIS A 52 -13.39 -9.43 -9.87
C HIS A 52 -14.57 -8.92 -9.01
N GLU A 53 -14.54 -7.67 -8.58
CA GLU A 53 -15.32 -7.10 -7.47
C GLU A 53 -16.83 -6.89 -7.75
N PHE A 54 -17.38 -7.46 -8.82
CA PHE A 54 -18.79 -7.25 -9.18
C PHE A 54 -19.76 -8.36 -8.75
N LEU A 55 -19.31 -9.46 -8.12
CA LEU A 55 -20.16 -10.64 -7.95
C LEU A 55 -20.10 -11.27 -6.53
N PRO A 56 -21.17 -11.15 -5.71
CA PRO A 56 -21.24 -11.64 -4.33
C PRO A 56 -20.96 -13.14 -4.11
N PHE A 57 -21.05 -13.96 -5.15
CA PHE A 57 -20.90 -15.41 -5.05
C PHE A 57 -19.45 -15.91 -5.10
N PHE A 58 -18.44 -15.03 -5.23
CA PHE A 58 -17.01 -15.41 -5.21
C PHE A 58 -16.39 -15.52 -3.80
N HIS A 59 -17.18 -15.36 -2.74
CA HIS A 59 -16.72 -15.36 -1.34
C HIS A 59 -15.91 -16.61 -0.94
N TRP A 60 -16.24 -17.78 -1.51
CA TRP A 60 -15.58 -19.08 -1.25
C TRP A 60 -14.31 -19.32 -2.09
N PHE A 61 -14.12 -18.63 -3.22
CA PHE A 61 -12.88 -18.68 -4.00
C PHE A 61 -11.80 -17.74 -3.43
N TRP A 62 -12.23 -16.72 -2.68
CA TRP A 62 -11.34 -15.78 -2.00
C TRP A 62 -10.87 -16.30 -0.63
N SER A 63 -11.63 -17.18 0.02
CA SER A 63 -11.35 -17.66 1.37
C SER A 63 -10.02 -18.42 1.49
N GLU A 64 -9.64 -19.23 0.49
CA GLU A 64 -8.37 -19.98 0.52
C GLU A 64 -7.14 -19.06 0.54
N GLY A 65 -7.17 -17.99 -0.25
CA GLY A 65 -6.08 -17.01 -0.30
C GLY A 65 -5.93 -16.24 1.02
N ILE A 66 -7.05 -15.82 1.62
CA ILE A 66 -7.05 -15.16 2.92
C ILE A 66 -6.56 -16.12 4.01
N GLU A 67 -7.02 -17.36 4.00
CA GLU A 67 -6.64 -18.35 4.99
C GLU A 67 -5.12 -18.57 4.98
N LYS A 68 -4.55 -18.78 3.79
CA LYS A 68 -3.09 -18.92 3.63
C LYS A 68 -2.33 -17.68 4.11
N MET A 69 -2.84 -16.49 3.80
CA MET A 69 -2.26 -15.23 4.27
C MET A 69 -2.32 -15.10 5.80
N CYS A 70 -3.44 -15.45 6.43
CA CYS A 70 -3.59 -15.48 7.89
C CYS A 70 -2.64 -16.49 8.53
N GLN A 71 -2.46 -17.67 7.92
CA GLN A 71 -1.50 -18.68 8.37
C GLN A 71 -0.06 -18.16 8.27
N ASN A 72 0.32 -17.55 7.13
CA ASN A 72 1.65 -16.95 6.94
C ASN A 72 1.95 -15.82 7.94
N LYS A 73 0.95 -15.01 8.26
CA LYS A 73 1.05 -13.96 9.28
C LYS A 73 1.25 -14.54 10.68
N GLY A 74 0.47 -15.56 11.03
CA GLY A 74 0.59 -16.27 12.29
C GLY A 74 1.96 -16.93 12.47
N SER A 75 2.46 -17.62 11.43
CA SER A 75 3.77 -18.25 11.46
C SER A 75 4.90 -17.23 11.57
N PHE A 76 4.82 -16.10 10.85
CA PHE A 76 5.80 -15.03 10.98
C PHE A 76 5.87 -14.46 12.41
N VAL A 77 4.73 -14.18 13.05
CA VAL A 77 4.73 -13.67 14.43
C VAL A 77 5.35 -14.68 15.40
N GLN A 78 5.10 -15.98 15.20
CA GLN A 78 5.72 -17.03 16.00
C GLN A 78 7.23 -17.13 15.77
N GLU A 79 7.68 -17.14 14.52
CA GLU A 79 9.10 -17.11 14.14
C GLU A 79 9.80 -15.89 14.76
N TRP A 80 9.12 -14.75 14.74
CA TRP A 80 9.64 -13.50 15.28
C TRP A 80 9.83 -13.58 16.80
N ILE A 81 8.82 -14.03 17.54
CA ILE A 81 8.91 -14.27 19.00
C ILE A 81 10.03 -15.26 19.32
N LYS A 82 10.09 -16.37 18.59
CA LYS A 82 11.12 -17.40 18.77
C LYS A 82 12.53 -16.85 18.57
N GLY A 83 12.74 -16.07 17.50
CA GLY A 83 14.02 -15.43 17.23
C GLY A 83 14.48 -14.51 18.37
N PHE A 84 13.56 -13.74 18.97
CA PHE A 84 13.89 -12.92 20.14
C PHE A 84 14.23 -13.74 21.39
N ARG A 85 13.55 -14.87 21.61
CA ARG A 85 13.90 -15.79 22.71
C ARG A 85 15.29 -16.41 22.53
N GLU A 86 15.59 -16.90 21.33
CA GLU A 86 16.88 -17.52 21.01
C GLU A 86 18.04 -16.53 21.16
N MET A 87 17.87 -15.28 20.72
CA MET A 87 18.90 -14.25 20.90
C MET A 87 19.14 -13.90 22.36
N ARG A 88 18.08 -13.84 23.18
CA ARG A 88 18.22 -13.63 24.61
C ARG A 88 18.96 -14.78 25.29
N SER A 89 18.70 -16.02 24.88
CA SER A 89 19.41 -17.20 25.39
C SER A 89 20.91 -17.19 25.03
N ASN A 90 21.27 -16.66 23.86
CA ASN A 90 22.66 -16.65 23.37
C ASN A 90 23.48 -15.44 23.86
N THR A 91 22.82 -14.35 24.23
CA THR A 91 23.50 -13.13 24.71
C THR A 91 23.66 -13.21 26.22
N MET A 92 24.70 -13.92 26.68
CA MET A 92 25.13 -13.79 28.07
C MET A 92 25.59 -12.34 28.30
N ALA A 93 24.90 -11.62 29.18
CA ALA A 93 25.36 -10.38 29.80
C ALA A 93 25.51 -9.12 28.90
N ASN A 94 24.45 -8.66 28.25
CA ASN A 94 24.29 -7.21 28.08
C ASN A 94 22.85 -6.77 28.37
N LYS A 95 22.61 -6.39 29.63
CA LYS A 95 21.33 -5.91 30.18
C LYS A 95 21.06 -4.43 29.89
N GLU A 96 21.82 -3.80 29.00
CA GLU A 96 21.70 -2.38 28.78
C GLU A 96 20.81 -2.11 27.57
N LYS A 97 19.53 -1.90 27.91
CA LYS A 97 18.44 -1.33 27.13
C LYS A 97 17.56 -2.33 26.36
N LYS A 98 16.35 -2.51 26.89
CA LYS A 98 15.23 -3.15 26.17
C LYS A 98 14.66 -2.08 25.24
N ASP A 99 15.07 -2.10 23.98
CA ASP A 99 14.70 -1.07 23.00
C ASP A 99 13.40 -1.43 22.25
N THR A 100 12.96 -2.69 22.32
CA THR A 100 11.77 -3.14 21.58
C THR A 100 10.64 -3.62 22.51
N MET A 101 9.40 -3.41 22.06
CA MET A 101 8.20 -3.87 22.77
C MET A 101 8.26 -5.36 23.13
N ILE A 102 8.74 -6.20 22.21
CA ILE A 102 8.85 -7.65 22.43
C ILE A 102 9.89 -8.01 23.50
N GLU A 103 11.01 -7.31 23.58
CA GLU A 103 12.00 -7.51 24.64
C GLU A 103 11.43 -7.13 26.01
N ILE A 104 10.64 -6.06 26.08
CA ILE A 104 9.92 -5.67 27.29
C ILE A 104 8.94 -6.78 27.69
N LEU A 105 8.07 -7.23 26.78
CA LEU A 105 7.09 -8.29 27.04
C LEU A 105 7.74 -9.60 27.50
N LEU A 106 8.79 -10.06 26.81
CA LEU A 106 9.51 -11.27 27.19
C LEU A 106 10.19 -11.12 28.56
N SER A 107 10.63 -9.92 28.94
CA SER A 107 11.25 -9.71 30.26
C SER A 107 10.23 -9.64 31.39
N LEU A 108 9.03 -9.15 31.10
CA LEU A 108 7.91 -9.15 32.04
C LEU A 108 7.43 -10.58 32.29
N GLN A 109 7.47 -11.44 31.28
CA GLN A 109 7.22 -12.88 31.42
C GLN A 109 8.20 -13.59 32.37
N GLU A 110 9.47 -13.16 32.43
CA GLU A 110 10.41 -13.70 33.41
C GLU A 110 10.08 -13.28 34.85
N THR A 111 9.40 -12.14 35.02
CA THR A 111 9.06 -11.57 36.33
C THR A 111 7.69 -12.05 36.83
N ASP A 112 6.71 -12.15 35.93
CA ASP A 112 5.34 -12.55 36.20
C ASP A 112 4.82 -13.45 35.06
N PRO A 113 5.18 -14.74 35.06
CA PRO A 113 4.82 -15.68 33.99
C PRO A 113 3.33 -16.04 33.99
N GLU A 114 2.64 -15.89 35.13
CA GLU A 114 1.20 -16.15 35.23
C GLU A 114 0.39 -15.08 34.49
N TYR A 115 0.82 -13.82 34.57
CA TYR A 115 0.18 -12.72 33.86
C TYR A 115 0.65 -12.63 32.40
N TYR A 116 1.96 -12.66 32.14
CA TYR A 116 2.53 -12.51 30.79
C TYR A 116 2.71 -13.87 30.10
N THR A 117 1.60 -14.56 29.87
CA THR A 117 1.60 -15.88 29.21
C THR A 117 2.05 -15.78 27.75
N ASP A 118 2.49 -16.91 27.19
CA ASP A 118 2.84 -17.00 25.77
C ASP A 118 1.68 -16.62 24.85
N GLU A 119 0.44 -16.88 25.27
CA GLU A 119 -0.76 -16.47 24.55
C GLU A 119 -0.96 -14.96 24.56
N MET A 120 -0.79 -14.31 25.72
CA MET A 120 -0.87 -12.86 25.83
C MET A 120 0.19 -12.18 24.97
N ILE A 121 1.44 -12.65 25.03
CA ILE A 121 2.55 -12.09 24.23
C ILE A 121 2.25 -12.27 22.74
N ARG A 122 1.81 -13.45 22.32
CA ARG A 122 1.43 -13.70 20.92
C ARG A 122 0.30 -12.79 20.46
N SER A 123 -0.74 -12.63 21.27
CA SER A 123 -1.88 -11.76 20.97
C SER A 123 -1.45 -10.29 20.81
N LEU A 124 -0.61 -9.79 21.73
CA LEU A 124 -0.06 -8.44 21.64
C LEU A 124 0.85 -8.26 20.42
N MET A 125 1.67 -9.26 20.10
CA MET A 125 2.54 -9.22 18.91
C MET A 125 1.75 -9.27 17.60
N MET A 126 0.65 -10.03 17.54
CA MET A 126 -0.28 -9.99 16.41
C MET A 126 -0.90 -8.59 16.27
N LYS A 127 -1.35 -8.00 17.38
CA LYS A 127 -1.95 -6.65 17.37
C LYS A 127 -0.95 -5.57 16.95
N THR A 128 0.31 -5.65 17.37
CA THR A 128 1.34 -4.70 16.92
C THR A 128 1.66 -4.88 15.44
N PHE A 129 1.64 -6.12 14.93
CA PHE A 129 1.75 -6.39 13.51
C PHE A 129 0.58 -5.76 12.73
N ASP A 130 -0.66 -5.96 13.19
CA ASP A 130 -1.87 -5.35 12.58
C ASP A 130 -1.77 -3.83 12.50
N GLN A 131 -1.27 -3.20 13.57
CA GLN A 131 -1.05 -1.75 13.60
C GLN A 131 0.01 -1.30 12.60
N LEU A 132 1.13 -2.04 12.49
CA LEU A 132 2.19 -1.72 11.53
C LEU A 132 1.71 -1.89 10.09
N GLU A 133 0.92 -2.93 9.83
CA GLU A 133 0.25 -3.19 8.57
C GLU A 133 -0.69 -2.03 8.21
N TYR A 134 -1.59 -1.66 9.12
CA TYR A 134 -2.51 -0.54 8.94
C TYR A 134 -1.79 0.80 8.69
N ALA A 135 -0.76 1.12 9.48
CA ALA A 135 0.05 2.32 9.26
C ALA A 135 0.79 2.29 7.92
N THR A 136 1.14 1.11 7.41
CA THR A 136 1.71 0.94 6.07
C THR A 136 0.66 1.22 5.01
N TRP A 137 -0.54 0.64 5.13
CA TRP A 137 -1.69 0.90 4.25
C TRP A 137 -2.08 2.38 4.19
N GLN A 138 -2.14 3.06 5.33
CA GLN A 138 -2.46 4.49 5.36
C GLN A 138 -1.43 5.32 4.59
N THR A 139 -0.14 5.05 4.77
CA THR A 139 0.91 5.74 4.02
C THR A 139 0.84 5.43 2.53
N LEU A 140 0.53 4.18 2.18
CA LEU A 140 0.35 3.73 0.80
C LEU A 140 -0.76 4.54 0.10
N LEU A 141 -1.93 4.61 0.74
CA LEU A 141 -3.10 5.31 0.21
C LEU A 141 -2.89 6.82 0.16
N THR A 142 -2.22 7.38 1.17
CA THR A 142 -1.92 8.82 1.21
C THR A 142 -0.93 9.19 0.10
N ALA A 143 0.13 8.40 -0.09
CA ALA A 143 1.10 8.62 -1.16
C ALA A 143 0.45 8.52 -2.55
N ALA A 144 -0.38 7.49 -2.78
CA ALA A 144 -1.13 7.34 -4.03
C ALA A 144 -2.10 8.50 -4.28
N SER A 145 -2.71 9.03 -3.21
CA SER A 145 -3.63 10.15 -3.31
C SER A 145 -2.88 11.44 -3.70
N ASN A 146 -1.76 11.74 -3.05
CA ASN A 146 -0.97 12.94 -3.34
C ASN A 146 -0.49 12.96 -4.80
N THR A 147 0.05 11.86 -5.32
CA THR A 147 0.50 11.80 -6.71
C THR A 147 -0.64 11.99 -7.72
N SER A 148 -1.84 11.50 -7.39
CA SER A 148 -3.03 11.71 -8.23
C SER A 148 -3.50 13.17 -8.23
N VAL A 149 -3.44 13.84 -7.08
CA VAL A 149 -3.78 15.27 -6.94
C VAL A 149 -2.79 16.10 -7.75
N ASP A 150 -1.49 15.89 -7.56
CA ASP A 150 -0.44 16.61 -8.30
C ASP A 150 -0.62 16.44 -9.81
N THR A 151 -0.83 15.19 -10.27
CA THR A 151 -1.04 14.92 -11.69
C THR A 151 -2.26 15.65 -12.24
N MET A 152 -3.36 15.71 -11.46
CA MET A 152 -4.58 16.40 -11.88
C MET A 152 -4.40 17.91 -11.90
N GLU A 153 -3.75 18.48 -10.88
CA GLU A 153 -3.44 19.91 -10.79
C GLU A 153 -2.58 20.36 -11.97
N TRP A 154 -1.48 19.67 -12.23
CA TRP A 154 -0.59 19.97 -13.36
C TRP A 154 -1.29 19.78 -14.71
N THR A 155 -2.06 18.70 -14.87
CA THR A 155 -2.82 18.47 -16.12
C THR A 155 -3.82 19.60 -16.37
N MET A 156 -4.55 20.05 -15.34
CA MET A 156 -5.50 21.16 -15.46
C MET A 156 -4.79 22.48 -15.74
N ALA A 157 -3.70 22.79 -15.03
CA ALA A 157 -2.92 24.01 -15.26
C ALA A 157 -2.39 24.08 -16.70
N HIS A 158 -1.83 22.98 -17.23
CA HIS A 158 -1.36 22.92 -18.60
C HIS A 158 -2.47 23.05 -19.64
N LEU A 159 -3.63 22.42 -19.40
CA LEU A 159 -4.78 22.54 -20.30
C LEU A 159 -5.36 23.95 -20.34
N LEU A 160 -5.47 24.62 -19.19
CA LEU A 160 -5.95 26.00 -19.10
C LEU A 160 -5.00 26.98 -19.79
N ASN A 161 -3.69 26.74 -19.71
CA ASN A 161 -2.67 27.53 -20.41
C ASN A 161 -2.57 27.24 -21.92
N ASN A 162 -3.20 26.16 -22.41
CA ASN A 162 -3.15 25.74 -23.82
C ASN A 162 -4.57 25.54 -24.38
N PRO A 163 -5.33 26.62 -24.64
CA PRO A 163 -6.74 26.54 -25.02
C PRO A 163 -7.00 25.73 -26.30
N GLU A 164 -6.05 25.71 -27.24
CA GLU A 164 -6.15 24.89 -28.46
C GLU A 164 -6.07 23.38 -28.19
N ILE A 165 -5.26 22.97 -27.21
CA ILE A 165 -5.17 21.57 -26.78
C ILE A 165 -6.44 21.19 -26.01
N LEU A 166 -6.93 22.08 -25.14
CA LEU A 166 -8.16 21.89 -24.40
C LEU A 166 -9.39 21.74 -25.33
N LYS A 167 -9.50 22.58 -26.37
CA LYS A 167 -10.55 22.46 -27.40
C LYS A 167 -10.47 21.11 -28.11
N LYS A 168 -9.28 20.68 -28.53
CA LYS A 168 -9.08 19.36 -29.17
C LYS A 168 -9.46 18.22 -28.24
N ALA A 169 -9.11 18.30 -26.95
CA ALA A 169 -9.46 17.31 -25.96
C ALA A 169 -10.99 17.21 -25.80
N ARG A 170 -11.67 18.35 -25.69
CA ARG A 170 -13.14 18.42 -25.59
C ARG A 170 -13.84 17.81 -26.81
N VAL A 171 -13.44 18.19 -28.02
CA VAL A 171 -13.98 17.61 -29.26
C VAL A 171 -13.77 16.10 -29.30
N LYS A 172 -12.60 15.61 -28.86
CA LYS A 172 -12.31 14.17 -28.86
C LYS A 172 -13.17 13.41 -27.85
N ILE A 173 -13.45 14.00 -26.68
CA ILE A 173 -14.38 13.43 -25.69
C ILE A 173 -15.79 13.39 -26.27
N GLU A 174 -16.28 14.50 -26.79
CA GLU A 174 -17.64 14.60 -27.34
C GLU A 174 -17.85 13.62 -28.50
N ASN A 175 -16.84 13.38 -29.34
CA ASN A 175 -16.91 12.41 -30.43
C ASN A 175 -16.98 10.94 -29.98
N VAL A 176 -16.39 10.59 -28.83
CA VAL A 176 -16.34 9.20 -28.33
C VAL A 176 -17.49 8.91 -27.37
N VAL A 177 -17.82 9.86 -26.51
CA VAL A 177 -18.74 9.67 -25.38
C VAL A 177 -20.11 10.30 -25.65
N GLY A 178 -20.17 11.35 -26.47
CA GLY A 178 -21.34 12.21 -26.62
C GLY A 178 -21.51 13.19 -25.46
N GLN A 179 -22.57 14.01 -25.50
CA GLN A 179 -22.85 15.03 -24.48
C GLN A 179 -23.87 14.58 -23.42
N GLN A 180 -24.50 13.42 -23.59
CA GLN A 180 -25.65 12.99 -22.78
C GLN A 180 -25.26 12.11 -21.58
N ARG A 181 -24.00 11.68 -21.47
CA ARG A 181 -23.53 10.79 -20.41
C ARG A 181 -22.12 11.14 -19.94
N LEU A 182 -21.81 10.72 -18.71
CA LEU A 182 -20.46 10.79 -18.17
C LEU A 182 -19.56 9.73 -18.82
N ILE A 183 -18.24 9.99 -18.77
CA ILE A 183 -17.20 9.07 -19.24
C ILE A 183 -17.26 7.79 -18.42
N ASP A 184 -17.26 6.64 -19.10
CA ASP A 184 -17.11 5.32 -18.51
C ASP A 184 -15.66 4.81 -18.71
N GLU A 185 -15.23 3.86 -17.89
CA GLU A 185 -13.91 3.25 -17.98
C GLU A 185 -13.68 2.57 -19.33
N SER A 186 -14.73 2.02 -19.94
CA SER A 186 -14.65 1.46 -21.30
C SER A 186 -14.27 2.50 -22.36
N ASP A 187 -14.68 3.76 -22.18
CA ASP A 187 -14.40 4.85 -23.13
C ASP A 187 -12.94 5.32 -23.05
N VAL A 188 -12.33 5.19 -21.86
CA VAL A 188 -10.95 5.59 -21.59
C VAL A 188 -9.97 4.84 -22.51
N TYR A 189 -10.30 3.62 -22.95
CA TYR A 189 -9.52 2.89 -23.95
C TYR A 189 -9.46 3.59 -25.31
N GLN A 190 -10.54 4.25 -25.73
CA GLN A 190 -10.65 4.95 -27.01
C GLN A 190 -10.13 6.39 -26.95
N LEU A 191 -10.03 6.97 -25.76
CA LEU A 191 -9.53 8.32 -25.50
C LEU A 191 -8.00 8.38 -25.43
N HIS A 192 -7.33 7.88 -26.47
CA HIS A 192 -5.85 7.81 -26.52
C HIS A 192 -5.19 9.19 -26.41
N PHE A 193 -5.83 10.23 -26.96
CA PHE A 193 -5.35 11.61 -26.87
C PHE A 193 -5.29 12.12 -25.42
N LEU A 194 -6.30 11.82 -24.60
CA LEU A 194 -6.31 12.19 -23.18
C LEU A 194 -5.23 11.45 -22.39
N LYS A 195 -5.00 10.17 -22.70
CA LYS A 195 -3.90 9.41 -22.09
C LYS A 195 -2.53 10.02 -22.38
N LEU A 196 -2.32 10.50 -23.61
CA LEU A 196 -1.08 11.17 -24.00
C LEU A 196 -0.89 12.51 -23.27
N ILE A 197 -1.97 13.29 -23.10
CA ILE A 197 -1.99 14.54 -22.33
C ILE A 197 -1.58 14.28 -20.88
N ILE A 198 -2.28 13.37 -20.20
CA ILE A 198 -2.01 13.03 -18.79
C ILE A 198 -0.57 12.51 -18.64
N LYS A 199 -0.13 11.63 -19.54
CA LYS A 199 1.23 11.08 -19.52
C LYS A 199 2.31 12.13 -19.77
N GLY A 200 2.04 13.09 -20.65
CA GLY A 200 2.94 14.20 -20.93
C GLY A 200 3.12 15.07 -19.68
N TYR A 201 2.02 15.57 -19.13
CA TYR A 201 2.07 16.50 -18.01
C TYR A 201 2.41 15.86 -16.67
N SER A 202 2.15 14.56 -16.49
CA SER A 202 2.65 13.80 -15.33
C SER A 202 4.18 13.79 -15.28
N LYS A 203 4.87 13.72 -16.43
CA LYS A 203 6.34 13.84 -16.47
C LYS A 203 6.82 15.24 -16.08
N ASP A 204 6.09 16.27 -16.46
CA ASP A 204 6.40 17.66 -16.12
C ASP A 204 6.17 17.91 -14.61
N ALA A 205 5.09 17.37 -14.06
CA ALA A 205 4.82 17.36 -12.62
C ALA A 205 5.93 16.68 -11.81
N LEU A 206 6.46 15.55 -12.30
CA LEU A 206 7.53 14.78 -11.66
C LEU A 206 8.93 15.41 -11.82
N SER A 207 9.12 16.31 -12.79
CA SER A 207 10.41 16.96 -13.07
C SER A 207 10.50 18.38 -12.51
N SER A 208 9.39 18.94 -12.04
CA SER A 208 9.37 20.24 -11.35
C SER A 208 9.76 20.07 -9.87
N PRO A 209 10.69 20.88 -9.32
CA PRO A 209 10.98 20.86 -7.90
C PRO A 209 9.72 21.32 -7.14
N ILE A 210 9.28 20.48 -6.22
CA ILE A 210 8.14 20.66 -5.31
C ILE A 210 7.98 22.15 -4.97
N VAL A 211 6.91 22.77 -5.47
CA VAL A 211 6.50 24.11 -5.03
C VAL A 211 6.26 24.00 -3.53
N PRO A 212 6.95 24.77 -2.67
CA PRO A 212 6.68 24.72 -1.25
C PRO A 212 5.23 25.19 -1.04
N ALA A 213 4.41 24.34 -0.44
CA ALA A 213 3.06 24.72 -0.04
C ALA A 213 3.12 25.94 0.90
N PRO A 214 2.22 26.93 0.75
CA PRO A 214 2.15 28.10 1.61
C PRO A 214 1.80 27.76 3.08
#